data_AF-A0A365R0J1-F1
#
_entry.id   AF-A0A365R0J1-F1
#
_cell.length_a   1.000
_cell.length_b   1.000
_cell.length_c   1.000
_cell.angle_alpha   90.00
_cell.angle_beta   90.00
_cell.angle_gamma   90.00
#
_symmetry.space_group_name_H-M   'P 1'
#
loop_
_entity.id
_entity.type
_entity.pdbx_description
1 polymer ?
#
loop_
_entity_poly.entity_id
_entity_poly.type
_entity_poly.pdbx_seq_one_letter_code
_entity_poly.pdbx_strand_id
1 'polypeptide(L)'
;MQSHNDGLTPAKAIQKDEAPLARRKPIQMNEALADARQGRLARFDALRIEIRSLITEISHAADVELLDLMADEIGSFARHKTAQDARTWAATAGITLETGLMQLARALPATSTGE
;
A
#
# COMPACT_ATOMS: atom_id res chain seq x y z
N MET A 1 -78.75 -23.10 -11.80
CA MET A 1 -77.60 -23.47 -10.95
C MET A 1 -76.48 -22.49 -11.23
N GLN A 2 -76.29 -21.50 -10.35
CA GLN A 2 -75.27 -20.45 -10.49
C GLN A 2 -74.06 -20.82 -9.64
N SER A 3 -72.87 -20.79 -10.24
CA SER A 3 -71.58 -21.01 -9.58
C SER A 3 -71.15 -19.72 -8.88
N HIS A 4 -71.10 -19.72 -7.55
CA HIS A 4 -70.51 -18.62 -6.77
C HIS A 4 -69.00 -18.87 -6.64
N ASN A 5 -68.22 -18.00 -7.28
CA ASN A 5 -66.78 -17.92 -7.13
C ASN A 5 -66.47 -17.17 -5.84
N ASP A 6 -66.19 -17.89 -4.75
CA ASP A 6 -65.72 -17.29 -3.52
C ASP A 6 -64.22 -16.98 -3.64
N GLY A 7 -63.92 -15.75 -4.08
CA GLY A 7 -62.59 -15.19 -4.06
C GLY A 7 -62.09 -15.05 -2.62
N LEU A 8 -60.97 -15.70 -2.32
CA LEU A 8 -60.26 -15.56 -1.04
C LEU A 8 -59.93 -14.08 -0.79
N THR A 9 -60.53 -13.51 0.26
CA THR A 9 -60.17 -12.21 0.83
C THR A 9 -58.68 -12.19 1.19
N PRO A 10 -57.91 -11.13 0.83
CA PRO A 10 -56.51 -11.04 1.20
C PRO A 10 -56.35 -11.04 2.72
N ALA A 11 -55.55 -11.97 3.25
CA ALA A 11 -55.14 -11.95 4.63
C ALA A 11 -54.31 -10.68 4.88
N LYS A 12 -54.76 -9.87 5.86
CA LYS A 12 -54.10 -8.73 6.52
C LYS A 12 -52.85 -8.17 5.83
N ALA A 13 -52.94 -6.93 5.37
CA ALA A 13 -51.79 -6.11 4.96
C ALA A 13 -50.66 -6.23 5.99
N ILE A 14 -49.45 -6.56 5.51
CA ILE A 14 -48.22 -6.55 6.30
C ILE A 14 -48.09 -5.13 6.87
N GLN A 15 -48.34 -4.97 8.17
CA GLN A 15 -47.92 -3.78 8.89
C GLN A 15 -46.40 -3.73 8.73
N LYS A 16 -45.92 -2.76 7.94
CA LYS A 16 -44.55 -2.31 8.06
C LYS A 16 -44.43 -1.80 9.50
N ASP A 17 -43.91 -2.64 10.37
CA ASP A 17 -43.38 -2.20 11.64
C ASP A 17 -42.29 -1.19 11.28
N GLU A 18 -42.63 0.11 11.38
CA GLU A 18 -41.65 1.17 11.47
C GLU A 18 -40.88 0.96 12.78
N ALA A 19 -40.06 -0.10 12.80
CA ALA A 19 -39.03 -0.27 13.79
C ALA A 19 -38.25 1.06 13.80
N PRO A 20 -38.09 1.72 14.97
CA PRO A 20 -37.54 3.06 14.99
C PRO A 20 -36.13 3.04 14.39
N LEU A 21 -35.99 3.53 13.16
CA LEU A 21 -34.69 3.85 12.55
C LEU A 21 -33.90 4.88 13.38
N ALA A 22 -34.54 5.46 14.40
CA ALA A 22 -34.04 6.46 15.33
C ALA A 22 -33.05 5.96 16.41
N ARG A 23 -32.50 4.74 16.31
CA ARG A 23 -31.53 4.23 17.30
C ARG A 23 -30.22 3.67 16.73
N ARG A 24 -29.69 4.28 15.67
CA ARG A 24 -28.24 4.15 15.40
C ARG A 24 -27.54 5.28 16.15
N LYS A 25 -26.84 4.93 17.24
CA LYS A 25 -25.84 5.85 17.83
C LYS A 25 -24.86 6.24 16.72
N PRO A 26 -24.41 7.51 16.63
CA PRO A 26 -23.30 7.85 15.77
C PRO A 26 -22.14 6.88 16.08
N ILE A 27 -21.66 6.18 15.06
CA ILE A 27 -20.45 5.37 15.20
C ILE A 27 -19.36 6.39 15.54
N GLN A 28 -18.85 6.37 16.77
CA GLN A 28 -17.72 7.22 17.13
C GLN A 28 -16.54 6.81 16.23
N MET A 29 -16.19 7.70 15.30
CA MET A 29 -15.01 7.53 14.48
C MET A 29 -13.80 7.67 15.40
N ASN A 30 -12.97 6.63 15.49
CA ASN A 30 -11.79 6.64 16.35
C ASN A 30 -10.68 7.46 15.66
N GLU A 31 -10.80 8.78 15.74
CA GLU A 31 -9.87 9.76 15.15
C GLU A 31 -8.43 9.52 15.62
N ALA A 32 -8.22 9.24 16.91
CA ALA A 32 -6.90 8.93 17.46
C ALA A 32 -6.26 7.69 16.81
N LEU A 33 -7.05 6.67 16.47
CA LEU A 33 -6.56 5.48 15.77
C LEU A 33 -6.30 5.76 14.27
N ALA A 34 -7.10 6.62 13.65
CA ALA A 34 -6.89 7.10 12.29
C ALA A 34 -5.60 7.93 12.18
N ASP A 35 -5.39 8.87 13.10
CA ASP A 35 -4.18 9.70 13.18
C ASP A 35 -2.93 8.84 13.44
N ALA A 36 -3.03 7.84 14.33
CA ALA A 36 -1.95 6.89 14.54
C ALA A 36 -1.65 6.04 13.28
N ARG A 37 -2.67 5.70 12.49
CA ARG A 37 -2.48 5.00 11.20
C ARG A 37 -1.82 5.92 10.18
N GLN A 38 -2.25 7.17 10.09
CA GLN A 38 -1.68 8.17 9.19
C GLN A 38 -0.23 8.50 9.54
N GLY A 39 0.08 8.65 10.83
CA GLY A 39 1.45 8.83 11.32
C GLY A 39 2.35 7.64 11.03
N ARG A 40 1.83 6.39 11.08
CA ARG A 40 2.60 5.20 10.65
C ARG A 40 2.90 5.22 9.16
N LEU A 41 1.92 5.55 8.32
CA LEU A 41 2.10 5.65 6.86
C LEU A 41 3.15 6.72 6.50
N ALA A 42 3.07 7.90 7.11
CA ALA A 42 4.04 8.97 6.90
C ALA A 42 5.48 8.56 7.27
N ARG A 43 5.66 7.77 8.33
CA ARG A 43 6.97 7.21 8.71
C ARG A 43 7.49 6.21 7.68
N PHE A 44 6.63 5.35 7.13
CA PHE A 44 7.01 4.42 6.07
C PHE A 44 7.44 5.16 4.80
N ASP A 45 6.71 6.20 4.40
CA ASP A 45 7.06 7.02 3.23
C ASP A 45 8.38 7.77 3.44
N ALA A 46 8.63 8.31 4.64
CA ALA A 46 9.92 8.94 4.95
C ALA A 46 11.08 7.94 4.83
N LEU A 47 10.96 6.76 5.44
CA LEU A 47 11.98 5.71 5.33
C LEU A 47 12.20 5.26 3.87
N ARG A 48 11.13 5.18 3.08
CA ARG A 48 11.22 4.86 1.65
C ARG A 48 12.05 5.90 0.89
N ILE A 49 11.84 7.18 1.16
CA ILE A 49 12.59 8.27 0.52
C ILE A 49 14.08 8.18 0.89
N GLU A 50 14.38 8.00 2.17
CA GLU A 50 15.77 7.88 2.65
C GLU A 50 16.50 6.69 2.02
N ILE A 51 15.88 5.50 2.00
CA ILE A 51 16.53 4.31 1.43
C ILE A 51 16.74 4.48 -0.09
N ARG A 52 15.81 5.13 -0.80
CA ARG A 52 15.99 5.45 -2.23
C ARG A 52 17.16 6.41 -2.45
N SER A 53 17.31 7.44 -1.61
CA SER A 53 18.47 8.34 -1.66
C SER A 53 19.77 7.56 -1.53
N LEU A 54 19.84 6.69 -0.51
CA LEU A 54 21.02 5.85 -0.28
C LEU A 54 21.34 4.93 -1.47
N ILE A 55 20.33 4.31 -2.10
CA ILE A 55 20.52 3.49 -3.30
C ILE A 55 21.10 4.32 -4.44
N THR A 56 20.58 5.53 -4.65
CA THR A 56 21.09 6.44 -5.68
C THR A 56 22.52 6.87 -5.40
N GLU A 57 22.85 7.22 -4.16
CA GLU A 57 24.20 7.61 -3.74
C GLU A 57 25.21 6.48 -3.94
N ILE A 58 24.89 5.26 -3.51
CA ILE A 58 25.77 4.09 -3.70
C ILE A 58 25.96 3.78 -5.19
N SER A 59 24.89 3.81 -5.97
CA SER A 59 24.97 3.56 -7.41
C SER A 59 25.83 4.61 -8.11
N HIS A 60 25.65 5.88 -7.74
CA HIS A 60 26.42 6.99 -8.30
C HIS A 60 27.91 6.90 -7.93
N ALA A 61 28.23 6.61 -6.67
CA ALA A 61 29.61 6.43 -6.23
C ALA A 61 30.29 5.25 -6.97
N ALA A 62 29.57 4.14 -7.16
CA ALA A 62 30.05 3.00 -7.94
C ALA A 62 30.28 3.37 -9.41
N ASP A 63 29.39 4.14 -10.02
CA ASP A 63 29.55 4.61 -11.41
C ASP A 63 30.76 5.55 -11.56
N VAL A 64 30.99 6.46 -10.60
CA VAL A 64 32.19 7.33 -10.60
C VAL A 64 33.46 6.49 -10.47
N GLU A 65 33.51 5.52 -9.56
CA GLU A 65 34.67 4.65 -9.40
C GLU A 65 34.96 3.83 -10.67
N LEU A 66 33.91 3.35 -11.36
CA LEU A 66 34.08 2.67 -12.65
C LEU A 66 34.67 3.59 -13.72
N LEU A 67 34.22 4.86 -13.79
CA LEU A 67 34.75 5.85 -14.74
C LEU A 67 36.21 6.20 -14.44
N ASP A 68 36.56 6.39 -13.16
CA ASP A 68 37.94 6.67 -12.74
C ASP A 68 38.88 5.51 -13.10
N LEU A 69 38.42 4.28 -12.91
CA LEU A 69 39.17 3.07 -13.28
C LEU A 69 39.28 2.85 -14.79
N MET A 70 38.35 3.37 -15.59
CA MET A 70 38.46 3.36 -17.05
C MET A 70 39.45 4.41 -17.57
N ALA A 71 39.60 5.53 -16.85
CA ALA A 71 40.56 6.57 -17.19
C ALA A 71 42.00 6.20 -16.78
N ASP A 72 42.16 5.35 -15.76
CA ASP A 72 43.46 4.83 -15.34
C ASP A 72 43.85 3.60 -16.19
N GLU A 73 44.85 3.74 -17.06
CA GLU A 73 45.32 2.65 -17.95
C GLU A 73 45.91 1.45 -17.17
N ILE A 74 46.14 1.60 -15.87
CA ILE A 74 46.62 0.55 -14.94
C ILE A 74 45.49 0.11 -13.98
N GLY A 75 44.25 0.02 -14.49
CA GLY A 75 43.09 -0.35 -13.68
C GLY A 75 43.20 -1.71 -12.97
N SER A 76 43.07 -1.73 -11.65
CA SER A 76 43.00 -2.96 -10.85
C SER A 76 41.66 -3.68 -11.10
N PHE A 77 41.69 -4.84 -11.76
CA PHE A 77 40.50 -5.67 -12.00
C PHE A 77 39.67 -5.94 -10.73
N ALA A 78 40.34 -6.08 -9.58
CA ALA A 78 39.67 -6.27 -8.29
C ALA A 78 38.78 -5.09 -7.91
N ARG A 79 39.25 -3.84 -8.12
CA ARG A 79 38.46 -2.63 -7.85
C ARG A 79 37.30 -2.49 -8.82
N HIS A 80 37.53 -2.77 -10.11
CA HIS A 80 36.47 -2.74 -11.12
C HIS A 80 35.34 -3.70 -10.75
N LYS A 81 35.70 -4.93 -10.34
CA LYS A 81 34.73 -5.92 -9.86
C LYS A 81 33.97 -5.42 -8.63
N THR A 82 34.66 -4.86 -7.63
CA THR A 82 33.99 -4.33 -6.43
C THR A 82 33.00 -3.21 -6.76
N ALA A 83 33.38 -2.26 -7.62
CA ALA A 83 32.48 -1.18 -8.03
C ALA A 83 31.27 -1.73 -8.81
N GLN A 84 31.49 -2.70 -9.71
CA GLN A 84 30.40 -3.33 -10.46
C GLN A 84 29.46 -4.16 -9.56
N ASP A 85 30.01 -4.87 -8.57
CA ASP A 85 29.24 -5.60 -7.57
C ASP A 85 28.40 -4.62 -6.74
N ALA A 86 28.98 -3.49 -6.30
CA ALA A 86 28.27 -2.46 -5.56
C ALA A 86 27.09 -1.87 -6.35
N ARG A 87 27.30 -1.54 -7.64
CA ARG A 87 26.22 -1.09 -8.55
C ARG A 87 25.11 -2.14 -8.67
N THR A 88 25.48 -3.41 -8.86
CA THR A 88 24.53 -4.52 -9.01
C THR A 88 23.71 -4.74 -7.73
N TRP A 89 24.36 -4.68 -6.57
CA TRP A 89 23.70 -4.83 -5.28
C TRP A 89 22.78 -3.66 -4.97
N ALA A 90 23.19 -2.42 -5.27
CA ALA A 90 22.34 -1.25 -5.11
C ALA A 90 21.07 -1.34 -5.98
N ALA A 91 21.21 -1.74 -7.25
CA ALA A 91 20.08 -1.96 -8.14
C ALA A 91 19.12 -3.06 -7.62
N THR A 92 19.68 -4.18 -7.16
CA THR A 92 18.90 -5.29 -6.59
C THR A 92 18.16 -4.86 -5.32
N ALA A 93 18.85 -4.17 -4.40
CA ALA A 93 18.27 -3.64 -3.17
C ALA A 93 17.09 -2.70 -3.45
N GLY A 94 17.21 -1.83 -4.47
CA GLY A 94 16.11 -0.98 -4.91
C GLY A 94 14.88 -1.76 -5.36
N ILE A 95 15.05 -2.77 -6.21
CA ILE A 95 13.94 -3.61 -6.67
C ILE A 95 13.27 -4.35 -5.49
N THR A 96 14.07 -4.92 -4.58
CA THR A 96 13.56 -5.62 -3.40
C THR A 96 12.78 -4.68 -2.48
N LEU A 97 13.27 -3.46 -2.25
CA LEU A 97 12.59 -2.45 -1.44
C LEU A 97 11.22 -2.09 -2.04
N GLU A 98 11.17 -1.76 -3.33
CA GLU A 98 9.91 -1.41 -4.00
C GLU A 98 8.90 -2.54 -3.92
N THR A 99 9.36 -3.77 -4.13
CA THR A 99 8.52 -4.96 -4.04
C THR A 99 8.00 -5.17 -2.62
N GLY A 100 8.86 -5.06 -1.61
CA GLY A 100 8.48 -5.19 -0.21
C GLY A 100 7.48 -4.12 0.23
N LEU A 101 7.68 -2.86 -0.17
CA LEU A 101 6.76 -1.77 0.13
C LEU A 101 5.40 -1.98 -0.56
N MET A 102 5.40 -2.45 -1.81
CA MET A 102 4.17 -2.81 -2.51
C MET A 102 3.41 -3.92 -1.77
N GLN A 103 4.12 -4.94 -1.25
CA GLN A 103 3.52 -6.01 -0.45
C GLN A 103 2.94 -5.49 0.87
N LEU A 104 3.68 -4.64 1.58
CA LEU A 104 3.22 -4.03 2.83
C LEU A 104 1.98 -3.15 2.63
N ALA A 105 1.94 -2.36 1.55
CA ALA A 105 0.78 -1.56 1.20
C ALA A 105 -0.47 -2.42 0.94
N ARG A 106 -0.30 -3.57 0.27
CA ARG A 106 -1.39 -4.53 0.01
C ARG A 106 -1.81 -5.33 1.25
N ALA A 107 -0.91 -5.51 2.21
CA ALA A 107 -1.21 -6.20 3.47
C ALA A 107 -2.11 -5.36 4.39
N LEU A 108 -2.17 -4.04 4.18
CA LEU A 108 -3.14 -3.19 4.85
C LEU A 108 -4.51 -3.35 4.18
N PRO A 109 -5.59 -3.62 4.94
CA PRO A 109 -6.93 -3.70 4.36
C PRO A 109 -7.23 -2.36 3.67
N ALA A 110 -7.62 -2.42 2.40
CA ALA A 110 -8.18 -1.28 1.69
C ALA A 110 -9.19 -0.65 2.62
N THR A 111 -8.97 0.61 3.00
CA THR A 111 -10.01 1.37 3.68
C THR A 111 -11.19 1.33 2.72
N SER A 112 -12.21 0.54 3.06
CA SER A 112 -13.47 0.58 2.37
C SER A 112 -14.01 1.98 2.58
N THR A 113 -13.66 2.88 1.68
CA THR A 113 -14.39 4.11 1.47
C THR A 113 -15.74 3.62 0.96
N GLY A 114 -16.64 3.34 1.90
CA GLY A 114 -18.02 3.05 1.60
C GLY A 114 -18.62 4.33 1.05
N GLU A 115 -18.81 4.38 -0.25
CA GLU A 115 -19.90 5.14 -0.87
C GLU A 115 -21.22 4.41 -0.61
#